data_AF-A0A5D2NG00-F1
#
_entry.id   AF-A0A5D2NG00-F1
#
_cell.length_a   1.000
_cell.length_b   1.000
_cell.length_c   1.000
_cell.angle_alpha   90.00
_cell.angle_beta   90.00
_cell.angle_gamma   90.00
#
_symmetry.space_group_name_H-M   'P 1'
#
loop_
_entity.id
_entity.type
_entity.pdbx_description
1 polymer ?
#
loop_
_entity_poly.entity_id
_entity_poly.type
_entity_poly.pdbx_seq_one_letter_code
_entity_poly.pdbx_strand_id
1 'polypeptide(L)'
;MFSISQPNLLANKKRKFMLSTSISKESNNNVNFQWAPFPVEMTRVSITVPSPSGSKLLVIRNPENESPTQFEIWSSSRLEKEFRIPQSTHGSVYADGW
;
A
#
# COMPACT_ATOMS: atom_id res chain seq x y z
N MET A 1 0.59 5.85 9.89
CA MET A 1 1.02 4.68 9.10
C MET A 1 2.38 4.24 9.61
N PHE A 2 2.56 2.94 9.83
CA PHE A 2 3.81 2.40 10.35
C PHE A 2 4.48 1.51 9.30
N SER A 3 5.79 1.65 9.12
CA SER A 3 6.58 0.83 8.21
C SER A 3 7.52 -0.08 9.01
N ILE A 4 7.44 -1.38 8.78
CA ILE A 4 8.23 -2.40 9.45
C ILE A 4 9.13 -3.05 8.41
N SER A 5 10.41 -3.24 8.72
CA SER A 5 11.33 -3.96 7.83
C SER A 5 11.78 -5.26 8.48
N GLN A 6 11.76 -6.35 7.71
CA GLN A 6 12.20 -7.66 8.17
C GLN A 6 13.19 -8.26 7.17
N PRO A 7 14.34 -8.81 7.63
CA PRO A 7 15.23 -9.57 6.76
C PRO A 7 14.58 -10.89 6.34
N ASN A 8 14.68 -11.22 5.05
CA ASN A 8 14.34 -12.54 4.51
C ASN A 8 15.63 -13.22 4.05
N LEU A 9 16.16 -14.08 4.92
CA LEU A 9 17.43 -14.78 4.69
C LEU A 9 17.38 -15.69 3.46
N LEU A 10 16.27 -16.42 3.26
CA LEU A 10 16.12 -17.34 2.14
C LEU A 10 16.11 -16.64 0.79
N ALA A 11 15.44 -15.49 0.69
CA ALA A 11 15.40 -14.70 -0.53
C ALA A 11 16.60 -13.73 -0.66
N ASN A 12 17.46 -13.64 0.36
CA ASN A 12 18.50 -12.61 0.50
C ASN A 12 17.98 -11.18 0.21
N LYS A 13 16.79 -10.86 0.74
CA LYS A 13 16.09 -9.57 0.50
C LYS A 13 15.56 -9.00 1.81
N LYS A 14 15.38 -7.68 1.86
CA LYS A 14 14.71 -6.98 2.97
C LYS A 14 13.24 -6.77 2.60
N ARG A 15 12.32 -7.44 3.30
CA ARG A 15 10.88 -7.23 3.15
C ARG A 15 10.48 -5.95 3.89
N LYS A 16 9.67 -5.12 3.23
CA LYS A 16 9.03 -3.98 3.86
C LYS A 16 7.55 -4.30 4.02
N PHE A 17 7.02 -4.01 5.18
CA PHE A 17 5.63 -4.17 5.53
C PHE A 17 5.07 -2.82 5.98
N MET A 18 3.79 -2.63 5.78
CA MET A 18 3.12 -1.41 6.20
C MET A 18 1.83 -1.75 6.93
N LEU A 19 1.63 -1.09 8.07
CA LEU A 19 0.44 -1.18 8.88
C LEU A 19 -0.26 0.18 8.87
N SER A 20 -1.49 0.20 8.35
CA SER A 20 -2.33 1.39 8.34
C SER A 20 -3.06 1.56 9.67
N THR A 21 -3.28 2.81 10.06
CA THR A 21 -4.18 3.16 11.15
C THR A 21 -4.97 4.39 10.75
N SER A 22 -6.26 4.39 11.03
CA SER A 22 -7.13 5.57 10.98
C SER A 22 -7.34 6.08 12.40
N ILE A 23 -7.25 7.41 12.55
CA ILE A 23 -7.46 8.10 13.81
C ILE A 23 -8.70 8.96 13.64
N SER A 24 -9.73 8.74 14.45
CA SER A 24 -10.95 9.53 14.43
C SER A 24 -11.21 10.18 15.79
N LYS A 25 -11.63 11.44 15.77
CA LYS A 25 -12.05 12.16 16.99
C LYS A 25 -13.53 11.87 17.24
N GLU A 26 -13.84 11.33 18.41
CA GLU A 26 -15.22 11.13 18.88
C GLU A 26 -15.76 12.40 19.56
N SER A 27 -17.08 12.50 19.67
CA SER A 27 -17.78 13.67 20.22
C SER A 27 -17.34 14.03 21.65
N ASN A 28 -16.90 13.05 22.42
CA ASN A 28 -16.59 13.19 23.85
C ASN A 28 -15.11 13.51 24.12
N ASN A 29 -14.43 14.16 23.16
CA ASN A 29 -12.96 14.36 23.19
C ASN A 29 -12.13 13.06 23.29
N ASN A 30 -12.75 11.92 23.00
CA ASN A 30 -12.06 10.64 22.91
C ASN A 30 -11.42 10.48 21.52
N VAL A 31 -10.28 9.80 21.46
CA VAL A 31 -9.58 9.51 20.21
C VAL A 31 -9.63 8.01 19.97
N ASN A 32 -10.21 7.61 18.85
CA ASN A 32 -10.30 6.21 18.46
C ASN A 32 -9.22 5.88 17.44
N PHE A 33 -8.48 4.81 17.70
CA PHE A 33 -7.45 4.28 16.82
C PHE A 33 -7.93 2.97 16.23
N GLN A 34 -8.18 2.96 14.94
CA GLN A 34 -8.54 1.76 14.20
C GLN A 34 -7.30 1.28 13.46
N TRP A 35 -6.80 0.12 13.84
CA TRP A 35 -5.63 -0.50 13.22
C TRP A 35 -6.07 -1.50 12.16
N ALA A 36 -5.30 -1.56 11.07
CA ALA A 36 -5.37 -2.66 10.14
C ALA A 36 -5.12 -4.00 10.88
N PRO A 37 -5.93 -5.06 10.66
CA PRO A 37 -5.75 -6.33 11.37
C PRO A 37 -4.45 -7.05 11.03
N PHE A 38 -3.88 -6.79 9.85
CA PHE A 38 -2.60 -7.37 9.43
C PHE A 38 -1.81 -6.40 8.55
N PRO A 39 -0.46 -6.47 8.61
CA PRO A 39 0.41 -5.65 7.79
C PRO A 39 0.41 -6.15 6.32
N VAL A 40 0.63 -5.23 5.39
CA VAL A 40 0.69 -5.52 3.94
C VAL A 40 2.13 -5.43 3.45
N GLU A 41 2.58 -6.40 2.64
CA GLU A 41 3.92 -6.39 2.06
C GLU A 41 4.06 -5.31 0.97
N MET A 42 5.00 -4.41 1.18
CA MET A 42 5.30 -3.24 0.33
C MET A 42 6.49 -3.49 -0.61
N THR A 43 6.92 -4.73 -0.76
CA THR A 43 7.98 -5.09 -1.71
C THR A 43 7.54 -4.71 -3.12
N ARG A 44 8.39 -3.96 -3.85
CA ARG A 44 8.14 -3.46 -5.23
C ARG A 44 7.02 -2.43 -5.38
N VAL A 45 6.52 -1.86 -4.29
CA VAL A 45 5.60 -0.72 -4.36
C VAL A 45 6.38 0.53 -4.77
N SER A 46 5.92 1.21 -5.82
CA SER A 46 6.45 2.50 -6.26
C SER A 46 5.68 3.66 -5.65
N ILE A 47 4.37 3.51 -5.42
CA ILE A 47 3.50 4.56 -4.89
C ILE A 47 2.53 3.97 -3.86
N THR A 48 2.32 4.71 -2.78
CA THR A 48 1.29 4.45 -1.77
C THR A 48 0.54 5.75 -1.52
N VAL A 49 -0.74 5.84 -1.90
CA VAL A 49 -1.58 7.03 -1.68
C VAL A 49 -2.81 6.67 -0.83
N PRO A 50 -2.94 7.21 0.39
CA PRO A 50 -4.18 7.07 1.15
C PRO A 50 -5.29 7.92 0.50
N SER A 51 -6.51 7.40 0.50
CA SER A 51 -7.69 8.20 0.16
C SER A 51 -7.86 9.38 1.15
N PRO A 52 -8.48 10.50 0.75
CA PRO A 52 -8.73 11.63 1.66
C PRO A 52 -9.49 11.26 2.94
N SER A 53 -10.36 10.26 2.89
CA SER A 53 -11.07 9.72 4.06
C SER A 53 -10.22 8.79 4.93
N GLY A 54 -9.06 8.36 4.46
CA GLY A 54 -8.19 7.38 5.11
C GLY A 54 -8.74 5.94 5.11
N SER A 55 -9.91 5.69 4.54
CA SER A 55 -10.56 4.37 4.56
C SER A 55 -10.02 3.41 3.51
N LYS A 56 -9.49 3.94 2.41
CA LYS A 56 -8.87 3.17 1.32
C LYS A 56 -7.44 3.63 1.06
N LEU A 57 -6.69 2.75 0.42
CA LEU A 57 -5.29 2.94 0.07
C LEU A 57 -5.06 2.47 -1.38
N LEU A 58 -4.56 3.37 -2.22
CA LEU A 58 -4.05 3.02 -3.54
C LEU A 58 -2.59 2.62 -3.41
N VAL A 59 -2.24 1.45 -3.93
CA VAL A 59 -0.88 0.93 -4.01
C VAL A 59 -0.57 0.66 -5.48
N ILE A 60 0.55 1.19 -5.97
CA ILE A 60 1.02 0.92 -7.33
C ILE A 60 2.32 0.13 -7.24
N ARG A 61 2.37 -1.00 -7.97
CA ARG A 61 3.57 -1.82 -8.09
C ARG A 61 4.05 -1.78 -9.52
N ASN A 62 5.21 -1.17 -9.71
CA ASN A 62 5.87 -1.13 -11.00
C ASN A 62 6.51 -2.49 -11.33
N PRO A 63 6.65 -2.79 -12.61
CA PRO A 63 7.25 -4.04 -13.05
C PRO A 63 8.76 -4.02 -12.90
N GLU A 64 9.35 -5.16 -12.53
CA GLU A 64 10.81 -5.34 -12.54
C GLU A 64 11.32 -5.78 -13.93
N ASN A 65 10.46 -6.38 -14.77
CA ASN A 65 10.75 -6.87 -16.12
C ASN A 65 9.56 -6.55 -17.06
N GLU A 66 9.27 -7.36 -18.09
CA GLU A 66 8.09 -7.26 -18.98
C GLU A 66 6.74 -7.56 -18.29
N SER A 67 6.67 -7.53 -16.96
CA SER A 67 5.43 -7.75 -16.23
C SER A 67 4.49 -6.54 -16.32
N PRO A 68 3.17 -6.70 -16.14
CA PRO A 68 2.23 -5.59 -16.05
C PRO A 68 2.48 -4.68 -14.83
N THR A 69 2.16 -3.39 -14.96
CA THR A 69 2.03 -2.48 -13.80
C THR A 69 0.75 -2.82 -13.05
N GLN A 70 0.83 -2.96 -11.72
CA GLN A 70 -0.31 -3.36 -10.90
C GLN A 70 -0.83 -2.19 -10.08
N PHE A 71 -2.14 -1.96 -10.16
CA PHE A 71 -2.86 -1.00 -9.35
C PHE A 71 -3.74 -1.78 -8.37
N GLU A 72 -3.54 -1.52 -7.09
CA GLU A 72 -4.23 -2.21 -6.01
C GLU A 72 -5.00 -1.20 -5.16
N ILE A 73 -6.29 -1.46 -4.92
CA ILE A 73 -7.10 -0.72 -3.96
C ILE A 73 -7.27 -1.59 -2.73
N TRP A 74 -6.75 -1.12 -1.60
CA TRP A 74 -6.82 -1.78 -0.31
C TRP A 74 -7.78 -1.05 0.64
N SER A 75 -8.43 -1.83 1.52
CA SER A 75 -9.37 -1.37 2.54
C SER A 75 -9.39 -2.37 3.68
N SER A 76 -9.33 -1.93 4.93
CA SER A 76 -9.34 -2.81 6.11
C SER A 76 -8.36 -4.00 6.02
N SER A 77 -7.12 -3.73 5.57
CA SER A 77 -6.08 -4.72 5.25
C SER A 77 -6.38 -5.69 4.10
N ARG A 78 -7.52 -5.60 3.41
CA ARG A 78 -7.85 -6.49 2.30
C ARG A 78 -7.68 -5.79 0.95
N LEU A 79 -7.21 -6.54 -0.04
CA LEU A 79 -7.26 -6.14 -1.44
C LEU A 79 -8.72 -6.18 -1.92
N GLU A 80 -9.31 -5.02 -2.19
CA GLU A 80 -10.67 -4.90 -2.72
C GLU A 80 -10.68 -5.01 -4.25
N LYS A 81 -9.68 -4.40 -4.91
CA LYS A 81 -9.61 -4.38 -6.36
C LYS A 81 -8.18 -4.39 -6.85
N GLU A 82 -7.94 -5.12 -7.93
CA GLU A 82 -6.67 -5.20 -8.62
C GLU A 82 -6.89 -4.90 -10.10
N PHE A 83 -5.99 -4.11 -10.69
CA PHE A 83 -5.89 -3.91 -12.13
C PHE A 83 -4.46 -4.22 -12.58
N ARG A 84 -4.35 -5.05 -13.61
CA ARG A 84 -3.07 -5.38 -14.25
C ARG A 84 -3.02 -4.70 -15.60
N ILE A 85 -2.19 -3.66 -15.71
CA ILE A 85 -2.09 -2.85 -16.92
C ILE A 85 -0.87 -3.33 -17.71
N PRO A 86 -1.05 -3.88 -18.93
CA PRO A 86 0.06 -4.30 -19.77
C PRO A 86 1.00 -3.13 -20.09
N GLN A 87 2.29 -3.42 -20.24
CA GLN A 87 3.29 -2.39 -20.60
C GLN A 87 3.03 -1.73 -21.94
N SER A 88 2.36 -2.43 -22.87
CA SER A 88 1.92 -1.87 -24.14
C SER A 88 0.86 -0.77 -23.98
N THR A 89 0.17 -0.71 -22.85
CA THR A 89 -0.85 0.31 -22.54
C THR A 89 -0.26 1.42 -21.67
N HIS A 90 0.41 1.07 -20.57
CA HIS A 90 1.09 2.02 -19.69
C HIS A 90 2.37 1.43 -19.09
N GLY A 91 3.44 2.23 -19.01
CA GLY A 91 4.69 1.85 -18.37
C GLY A 91 4.66 1.95 -16.84
N SER A 92 5.85 2.11 -16.26
CA SER A 92 6.00 2.38 -14.82
C SER A 92 5.37 3.71 -14.43
N VAL A 93 4.63 3.72 -13.33
CA VAL A 93 3.92 4.90 -12.83
C VAL A 93 4.58 5.41 -11.55
N TYR A 94 4.80 6.72 -11.50
CA TYR A 94 5.42 7.44 -10.39
C TYR A 94 4.55 8.66 -10.04
N ALA A 95 4.54 9.02 -8.76
CA ALA A 95 3.93 10.26 -8.28
C ALA A 95 5.04 11.31 -8.16
N ASP A 96 4.76 12.54 -8.59
CA ASP A 96 5.67 13.69 -8.55
C ASP A 96 5.82 14.31 -7.15
N GLY A 97 5.02 13.86 -6.18
CA GLY A 97 5.20 14.16 -4.76
C GLY A 97 4.84 15.59 -4.36
N TRP A 98 4.09 16.30 -5.21
CA TRP A 98 3.50 17.61 -4.91
C TRP A 98 2.12 17.50 -4.26
#